data_AF-A0A2D7PT52-F1
#
_entry.id   AF-A0A2D7PT52-F1
#
_cell.length_a   1.000
_cell.length_b   1.000
_cell.length_c   1.000
_cell.angle_alpha   90.00
_cell.angle_beta   90.00
_cell.angle_gamma   90.00
#
_symmetry.space_group_name_H-M   'P 1'
#
loop_
_entity.id
_entity.type
_entity.pdbx_description
1 polymer ?
#
loop_
_entity_poly.entity_id
_entity_poly.type
_entity_poly.pdbx_seq_one_letter_code
_entity_poly.pdbx_strand_id
1 'polypeptide(L)'
;MKKWWLCLGLGLLALVVQGALATLLPPPWCPDLGLLVVLCVGLRWRGLAAGLALAGGLGFSADWLSGSLVGQHGLLRVLAFASALIAGRQLNLRAGLPLVAFVFAATLLYGIAAALISQFFLDMGWLPASVWLGGILHAAINGLCAPWVAAGVRLLGVWAGDEDGVSRALPIESSRRPV
;
A
#
# COMPACT_ATOMS: atom_id res chain seq x y z
N MET A 1 -3.28 0.54 -21.85
CA MET A 1 -2.58 -0.77 -21.68
C MET A 1 -1.16 -0.62 -21.11
N LYS A 2 -0.28 0.26 -21.66
CA LYS A 2 1.09 0.46 -21.13
C LYS A 2 1.17 0.74 -19.62
N LYS A 3 0.26 1.57 -19.08
CA LYS A 3 0.19 1.93 -17.65
C LYS A 3 0.07 0.71 -16.73
N TRP A 4 -0.74 -0.28 -17.12
CA TRP A 4 -1.00 -1.47 -16.31
C TRP A 4 0.23 -2.35 -16.17
N TRP A 5 0.93 -2.62 -17.28
CA TRP A 5 2.16 -3.41 -17.30
C TRP A 5 3.28 -2.76 -16.48
N LEU A 6 3.40 -1.44 -16.51
CA LEU A 6 4.39 -0.71 -15.70
C LEU A 6 4.13 -0.88 -14.20
N CYS A 7 2.88 -0.75 -13.76
CA CYS A 7 2.56 -0.88 -12.34
C CYS A 7 2.61 -2.33 -11.85
N LEU A 8 2.22 -3.29 -12.70
CA LEU A 8 2.40 -4.71 -12.40
C LEU A 8 3.90 -5.04 -12.31
N GLY A 9 4.70 -4.57 -13.25
CA GLY A 9 6.16 -4.71 -13.24
C GLY A 9 6.80 -4.09 -12.00
N LEU A 10 6.38 -2.87 -11.60
CA LEU A 10 6.85 -2.24 -10.36
C LEU A 10 6.45 -3.08 -9.14
N GLY A 11 5.22 -3.54 -9.07
CA GLY A 11 4.75 -4.35 -7.94
C GLY A 11 5.53 -5.67 -7.82
N LEU A 12 5.79 -6.35 -8.94
CA LEU A 12 6.61 -7.55 -8.96
C LEU A 12 8.06 -7.25 -8.57
N LEU A 13 8.65 -6.17 -9.11
CA LEU A 13 9.98 -5.72 -8.74
C LEU A 13 10.06 -5.41 -7.24
N ALA A 14 9.03 -4.77 -6.67
CA ALA A 14 8.93 -4.49 -5.25
C ALA A 14 8.91 -5.79 -4.42
N LEU A 15 8.21 -6.83 -4.87
CA LEU A 15 8.23 -8.14 -4.22
C LEU A 15 9.62 -8.81 -4.30
N VAL A 16 10.30 -8.73 -5.44
CA VAL A 16 11.67 -9.26 -5.59
C VAL A 16 12.64 -8.53 -4.68
N VAL A 17 12.59 -7.19 -4.66
CA VAL A 17 13.43 -6.35 -3.80
C VAL A 17 13.14 -6.63 -2.33
N GLN A 18 11.86 -6.78 -1.96
CA GLN A 18 11.46 -7.15 -0.60
C GLN A 18 12.00 -8.54 -0.21
N GLY A 19 11.90 -9.53 -1.10
CA GLY A 19 12.47 -10.87 -0.88
C GLY A 19 13.99 -10.82 -0.70
N ALA A 20 14.69 -10.03 -1.51
CA ALA A 20 16.13 -9.82 -1.36
C ALA A 20 16.47 -9.12 -0.03
N LEU A 21 15.75 -8.05 0.32
CA LEU A 21 15.94 -7.32 1.58
C LEU A 21 15.69 -8.20 2.80
N ALA A 22 14.73 -9.12 2.74
CA ALA A 22 14.43 -10.05 3.81
C ALA A 22 15.59 -11.03 4.11
N THR A 23 16.55 -11.20 3.18
CA THR A 23 17.77 -11.98 3.45
C THR A 23 18.84 -11.19 4.20
N LEU A 24 18.77 -9.86 4.16
CA LEU A 24 19.75 -8.94 4.76
C LEU A 24 19.26 -8.35 6.08
N LEU A 25 17.97 -8.07 6.19
CA LEU A 25 17.35 -7.38 7.31
C LEU A 25 16.49 -8.36 8.12
N PRO A 26 16.78 -8.56 9.42
CA PRO A 26 15.93 -9.39 10.24
C PRO A 26 14.55 -8.74 10.42
N PRO A 27 13.47 -9.52 10.59
CA PRO A 27 12.20 -8.99 11.06
C PRO A 27 12.40 -8.21 12.37
N PRO A 28 11.78 -7.03 12.57
CA PRO A 28 10.73 -6.38 11.77
C PRO A 28 11.22 -5.35 10.73
N TRP A 29 12.54 -5.25 10.50
CA TRP A 29 13.18 -4.12 9.81
C TRP A 29 12.96 -4.08 8.29
N CYS A 30 12.54 -5.18 7.68
CA CYS A 30 12.24 -5.23 6.25
C CYS A 30 10.85 -4.63 5.98
N PRO A 31 10.71 -3.56 5.17
CA PRO A 31 9.41 -2.99 4.81
C PRO A 31 8.62 -3.89 3.84
N ASP A 32 7.28 -3.87 3.91
CA ASP A 32 6.40 -4.52 2.94
C ASP A 32 6.19 -3.60 1.73
N LEU A 33 7.15 -3.63 0.79
CA LEU A 33 7.09 -2.83 -0.42
C LEU A 33 5.86 -3.16 -1.27
N GLY A 34 5.41 -4.41 -1.27
CA GLY A 34 4.19 -4.82 -1.98
C GLY A 34 2.95 -4.11 -1.46
N LEU A 35 2.74 -4.09 -0.14
CA LEU A 35 1.64 -3.38 0.50
C LEU A 35 1.75 -1.86 0.30
N LEU A 36 2.96 -1.30 0.44
CA LEU A 36 3.20 0.14 0.24
C LEU A 36 2.83 0.59 -1.17
N VAL A 37 3.21 -0.18 -2.19
CA VAL A 37 2.82 0.08 -3.58
C VAL A 37 1.30 0.08 -3.72
N VAL A 38 0.61 -0.93 -3.15
CA VAL A 38 -0.85 -1.03 -3.21
C VAL A 38 -1.54 0.19 -2.58
N LEU A 39 -1.11 0.59 -1.38
CA LEU A 39 -1.66 1.76 -0.68
C LEU A 39 -1.40 3.06 -1.46
N CYS A 40 -0.18 3.26 -1.95
CA CYS A 40 0.19 4.46 -2.70
C CYS A 40 -0.54 4.54 -4.05
N VAL A 41 -0.74 3.41 -4.72
CA VAL A 41 -1.55 3.33 -5.94
C VAL A 41 -3.02 3.64 -5.61
N GLY A 42 -3.59 3.09 -4.54
CA GLY A 42 -4.96 3.39 -4.11
C GLY A 42 -5.19 4.89 -3.83
N LEU A 43 -4.23 5.55 -3.19
CA LEU A 43 -4.31 6.98 -2.87
C LEU A 43 -4.23 7.90 -4.11
N ARG A 44 -3.63 7.45 -5.21
CA ARG A 44 -3.30 8.31 -6.37
C ARG A 44 -4.08 7.96 -7.63
N TRP A 45 -4.33 6.69 -7.89
CA TRP A 45 -4.96 6.23 -9.12
C TRP A 45 -6.48 6.12 -9.02
N ARG A 46 -7.18 6.52 -10.09
CA ARG A 46 -8.65 6.51 -10.15
C ARG A 46 -9.22 5.24 -10.77
N GLY A 47 -8.40 4.47 -11.51
CA GLY A 47 -8.82 3.25 -12.18
C GLY A 47 -9.07 2.11 -11.21
N LEU A 48 -10.32 1.92 -10.79
CA LEU A 48 -10.72 0.90 -9.82
C LEU A 48 -10.38 -0.51 -10.30
N ALA A 49 -10.75 -0.88 -11.52
CA ALA A 49 -10.51 -2.22 -12.06
C ALA A 49 -9.01 -2.56 -12.14
N ALA A 50 -8.19 -1.63 -12.65
CA ALA A 50 -6.75 -1.82 -12.78
C ALA A 50 -6.06 -1.90 -11.41
N GLY A 51 -6.46 -1.05 -10.46
CA GLY A 51 -5.90 -1.06 -9.11
C GLY A 51 -6.29 -2.31 -8.32
N LEU A 52 -7.54 -2.79 -8.44
CA LEU A 52 -7.97 -4.05 -7.85
C LEU A 52 -7.21 -5.24 -8.44
N ALA A 53 -7.05 -5.29 -9.77
CA ALA A 53 -6.30 -6.34 -10.44
C ALA A 53 -4.82 -6.36 -9.97
N LEU A 54 -4.21 -5.19 -9.81
CA LEU A 54 -2.85 -5.07 -9.28
C LEU A 54 -2.78 -5.53 -7.82
N ALA A 55 -3.69 -5.05 -6.96
CA ALA A 55 -3.70 -5.40 -5.54
C ALA A 55 -3.90 -6.90 -5.32
N GLY A 56 -4.88 -7.49 -6.02
CA GLY A 56 -5.15 -8.92 -6.00
C GLY A 56 -3.99 -9.74 -6.57
N GLY A 57 -3.44 -9.34 -7.72
CA GLY A 57 -2.31 -10.02 -8.34
C GLY A 57 -1.06 -10.02 -7.46
N LEU A 58 -0.72 -8.88 -6.83
CA LEU A 58 0.40 -8.81 -5.90
C LEU A 58 0.13 -9.61 -4.62
N GLY A 59 -1.09 -9.55 -4.08
CA GLY A 59 -1.42 -10.32 -2.88
C GLY A 59 -1.35 -11.82 -3.14
N PHE A 60 -1.89 -12.29 -4.25
CA PHE A 60 -1.80 -13.69 -4.66
C PHE A 60 -0.35 -14.14 -4.91
N SER A 61 0.47 -13.26 -5.52
CA SER A 61 1.90 -13.52 -5.68
C SER A 61 2.61 -13.64 -4.32
N ALA A 62 2.25 -12.77 -3.36
CA ALA A 62 2.79 -12.85 -2.01
C ALA A 62 2.33 -14.12 -1.28
N ASP A 63 1.09 -14.57 -1.50
CA ASP A 63 0.62 -15.84 -0.94
C ASP A 63 1.48 -17.01 -1.44
N TRP A 64 1.75 -17.05 -2.75
CA TRP A 64 2.58 -18.10 -3.35
C TRP A 64 4.02 -18.09 -2.85
N LEU A 65 4.62 -16.91 -2.67
CA LEU A 65 6.02 -16.77 -2.26
C LEU A 65 6.23 -16.99 -0.77
N SER A 66 5.25 -16.66 0.06
CA SER A 66 5.35 -16.78 1.52
C SER A 66 4.91 -18.16 2.05
N GLY A 67 4.15 -18.91 1.26
CA GLY A 67 3.51 -20.15 1.72
C GLY A 67 2.34 -19.91 2.69
N SER A 68 1.78 -18.69 2.71
CA SER A 68 0.58 -18.37 3.48
C SER A 68 -0.66 -19.05 2.90
N LEU A 69 -1.80 -18.89 3.59
CA LEU A 69 -3.08 -19.37 3.10
C LEU A 69 -3.40 -18.71 1.74
N VAL A 70 -3.65 -19.53 0.72
CA VAL A 70 -3.92 -19.03 -0.64
C VAL A 70 -5.10 -18.06 -0.62
N GLY A 71 -4.86 -16.81 -1.05
CA GLY A 71 -5.87 -15.76 -1.10
C GLY A 71 -5.93 -14.85 0.13
N GLN A 72 -5.17 -15.14 1.21
CA GLN A 72 -5.13 -14.30 2.41
C GLN A 72 -4.56 -12.91 2.10
N HIS A 73 -3.32 -12.82 1.60
CA HIS A 73 -2.71 -11.56 1.21
C HIS A 73 -3.42 -10.96 0.00
N GLY A 74 -3.94 -11.79 -0.92
CA GLY A 74 -4.82 -11.37 -2.01
C GLY A 74 -6.00 -10.52 -1.53
N LEU A 75 -6.82 -11.08 -0.65
CA LEU A 75 -7.99 -10.41 -0.06
C LEU A 75 -7.59 -9.15 0.70
N LEU A 76 -6.60 -9.25 1.59
CA LEU A 76 -6.21 -8.13 2.44
C LEU A 76 -5.64 -6.97 1.62
N ARG A 77 -4.88 -7.23 0.54
CA ARG A 77 -4.38 -6.16 -0.34
C ARG A 77 -5.49 -5.51 -1.16
N VAL A 78 -6.50 -6.26 -1.60
CA VAL A 78 -7.69 -5.70 -2.24
C VAL A 78 -8.44 -4.76 -1.29
N LEU A 79 -8.64 -5.19 -0.03
CA LEU A 79 -9.28 -4.34 0.99
C LEU A 79 -8.43 -3.11 1.32
N ALA A 80 -7.11 -3.26 1.43
CA ALA A 80 -6.18 -2.15 1.65
C ALA A 80 -6.19 -1.15 0.47
N PHE A 81 -6.27 -1.62 -0.77
CA PHE A 81 -6.44 -0.77 -1.93
C PHE A 81 -7.76 0.01 -1.86
N ALA A 82 -8.86 -0.68 -1.58
CA ALA A 82 -10.18 -0.06 -1.51
C ALA A 82 -10.25 1.00 -0.40
N SER A 83 -9.69 0.72 0.78
CA SER A 83 -9.63 1.66 1.89
C SER A 83 -8.75 2.88 1.54
N ALA A 84 -7.59 2.67 0.93
CA ALA A 84 -6.74 3.75 0.43
C ALA A 84 -7.45 4.61 -0.63
N LEU A 85 -8.19 4.00 -1.56
CA LEU A 85 -8.95 4.71 -2.57
C LEU A 85 -10.05 5.58 -1.97
N ILE A 86 -10.79 5.06 -0.98
CA ILE A 86 -11.84 5.81 -0.28
C ILE A 86 -11.22 6.93 0.56
N ALA A 87 -10.21 6.61 1.36
CA ALA A 87 -9.52 7.57 2.21
C ALA A 87 -8.88 8.70 1.40
N GLY A 88 -8.24 8.39 0.27
CA GLY A 88 -7.64 9.39 -0.63
C GLY A 88 -8.64 10.30 -1.33
N ARG A 89 -9.94 9.96 -1.32
CA ARG A 89 -11.04 10.83 -1.80
C ARG A 89 -11.59 11.72 -0.69
N GLN A 90 -11.56 11.27 0.55
CA GLN A 90 -12.12 11.98 1.70
C GLN A 90 -11.08 12.87 2.42
N LEU A 91 -9.81 12.49 2.35
CA LEU A 91 -8.72 13.06 3.14
C LEU A 91 -7.55 13.45 2.24
N ASN A 92 -6.86 14.54 2.57
CA ASN A 92 -5.65 14.96 1.86
C ASN A 92 -4.42 14.17 2.36
N LEU A 93 -4.33 12.90 1.97
CA LEU A 93 -3.28 11.96 2.42
C LEU A 93 -2.09 11.87 1.45
N ARG A 94 -1.93 12.84 0.55
CA ARG A 94 -1.00 12.71 -0.60
C ARG A 94 0.46 12.99 -0.27
N ALA A 95 0.77 13.59 0.88
CA ALA A 95 2.13 13.87 1.31
C ALA A 95 2.25 14.10 2.83
N GLY A 96 3.48 13.94 3.35
CA GLY A 96 3.86 14.34 4.71
C GLY A 96 3.35 13.43 5.82
N LEU A 97 3.13 14.02 6.99
CA LEU A 97 2.68 13.33 8.21
C LEU A 97 1.36 12.54 8.05
N PRO A 98 0.32 13.05 7.35
CA PRO A 98 -0.92 12.29 7.16
C PRO A 98 -0.73 10.98 6.40
N LEU A 99 0.17 10.95 5.40
CA LEU A 99 0.51 9.73 4.66
C LEU A 99 1.17 8.70 5.59
N VAL A 100 2.15 9.13 6.38
CA VAL A 100 2.87 8.27 7.34
C VAL A 100 1.89 7.64 8.34
N ALA A 101 1.03 8.46 8.93
CA ALA A 101 0.03 8.00 9.90
C ALA A 101 -0.99 7.03 9.26
N PHE A 102 -1.45 7.33 8.04
CA PHE A 102 -2.36 6.45 7.32
C PHE A 102 -1.73 5.08 7.01
N VAL A 103 -0.50 5.06 6.49
CA VAL A 103 0.20 3.81 6.17
C VAL A 103 0.54 3.01 7.42
N PHE A 104 0.92 3.68 8.51
CA PHE A 104 1.10 3.04 9.81
C PHE A 104 -0.18 2.31 10.25
N ALA A 105 -1.31 3.02 10.27
CA ALA A 105 -2.59 2.44 10.68
C ALA A 105 -3.04 1.31 9.74
N ALA A 106 -2.91 1.50 8.43
CA ALA A 106 -3.26 0.49 7.44
C ALA A 106 -2.39 -0.77 7.57
N THR A 107 -1.08 -0.63 7.82
CA THR A 107 -0.18 -1.77 8.04
C THR A 107 -0.52 -2.51 9.33
N LEU A 108 -0.83 -1.78 10.41
CA LEU A 108 -1.21 -2.39 11.68
C LEU A 108 -2.50 -3.21 11.53
N LEU A 109 -3.53 -2.63 10.90
CA LEU A 109 -4.79 -3.31 10.62
C LEU A 109 -4.59 -4.51 9.70
N TYR A 110 -3.71 -4.40 8.69
CA TYR A 110 -3.34 -5.49 7.82
C TYR A 110 -2.72 -6.66 8.60
N GLY A 111 -1.77 -6.38 9.48
CA GLY A 111 -1.14 -7.39 10.35
C GLY A 111 -2.12 -8.06 11.31
N ILE A 112 -3.01 -7.27 11.95
CA ILE A 112 -4.08 -7.80 12.82
C ILE A 112 -5.01 -8.72 12.02
N ALA A 113 -5.49 -8.26 10.86
CA ALA A 113 -6.39 -9.05 10.04
C ALA A 113 -5.73 -10.34 9.53
N ALA A 114 -4.46 -10.27 9.14
CA ALA A 114 -3.69 -11.45 8.77
C ALA A 114 -3.58 -12.44 9.94
N ALA A 115 -3.22 -11.97 11.13
CA ALA A 115 -3.14 -12.81 12.32
C ALA A 115 -4.49 -13.48 12.65
N LEU A 116 -5.59 -12.74 12.62
CA LEU A 116 -6.93 -13.27 12.90
C LEU A 116 -7.37 -14.32 11.88
N ILE A 117 -7.12 -14.09 10.58
CA ILE A 117 -7.42 -15.07 9.53
C ILE A 117 -6.59 -16.34 9.77
N SER A 118 -5.30 -16.21 10.04
CA SER A 118 -4.44 -17.36 10.30
C SER A 118 -4.84 -18.12 11.56
N GLN A 119 -5.22 -17.42 12.65
CA GLN A 119 -5.75 -18.06 13.85
C GLN A 119 -7.04 -18.84 13.58
N PHE A 120 -7.95 -18.26 12.81
CA PHE A 120 -9.22 -18.90 12.46
C PHE A 120 -9.05 -20.19 11.63
N PHE A 121 -8.15 -20.18 10.64
CA PHE A 121 -7.98 -21.32 9.74
C PHE A 121 -6.97 -22.37 10.20
N LEU A 122 -5.96 -21.98 10.99
CA LEU A 122 -4.86 -22.86 11.41
C LEU A 122 -4.95 -23.26 12.90
N ASP A 123 -6.00 -22.84 13.60
CA ASP A 123 -6.20 -23.07 15.04
C ASP A 123 -4.97 -22.64 15.87
N MET A 124 -4.33 -21.55 15.47
CA MET A 124 -3.19 -21.01 16.21
C MET A 124 -3.66 -20.35 17.50
N GLY A 125 -2.97 -20.64 18.60
CA GLY A 125 -3.21 -19.97 19.88
C GLY A 125 -2.92 -18.46 19.85
N TRP A 126 -3.06 -17.85 21.03
CA TRP A 126 -2.76 -16.42 21.20
C TRP A 126 -1.30 -16.11 20.87
N LEU A 127 -1.10 -15.09 20.03
CA LEU A 127 0.24 -14.63 19.67
C LEU A 127 0.94 -13.99 20.88
N PRO A 128 2.24 -14.27 21.10
CA PRO A 128 3.00 -13.66 22.18
C PRO A 128 3.15 -12.15 21.97
N ALA A 129 3.32 -11.41 23.07
CA ALA A 129 3.47 -9.94 23.06
C ALA A 129 4.62 -9.45 22.16
N SER A 130 5.68 -10.25 22.00
CA SER A 130 6.81 -9.95 21.10
C SER A 130 6.40 -9.84 19.64
N VAL A 131 5.44 -10.66 19.18
CA VAL A 131 4.91 -10.60 17.81
C VAL A 131 4.11 -9.31 17.60
N TRP A 132 3.32 -8.91 18.60
CA TRP A 132 2.59 -7.64 18.57
C TRP A 132 3.52 -6.43 18.51
N LEU A 133 4.56 -6.41 19.35
CA LEU A 133 5.58 -5.36 19.31
C LEU A 133 6.30 -5.32 17.96
N GLY A 134 6.65 -6.49 17.40
CA GLY A 134 7.22 -6.59 16.06
C GLY A 134 6.32 -6.03 14.99
N GLY A 135 5.01 -6.30 15.06
CA GLY A 135 4.01 -5.73 14.14
C GLY A 135 3.89 -4.21 14.23
N ILE A 136 3.95 -3.63 15.43
CA ILE A 136 3.94 -2.17 15.64
C ILE A 136 5.20 -1.53 15.04
N LEU A 137 6.37 -2.11 15.30
CA LEU A 137 7.64 -1.63 14.73
C LEU A 137 7.64 -1.73 13.21
N HIS A 138 7.15 -2.83 12.65
CA HIS A 138 7.02 -3.01 11.21
C HIS A 138 6.06 -1.98 10.58
N ALA A 139 4.92 -1.69 11.23
CA ALA A 139 4.02 -0.63 10.82
C ALA A 139 4.68 0.76 10.85
N ALA A 140 5.52 1.02 11.85
CA ALA A 140 6.30 2.26 11.93
C ALA A 140 7.29 2.38 10.77
N ILE A 141 8.02 1.32 10.46
CA ILE A 141 8.96 1.28 9.33
C ILE A 141 8.23 1.49 8.02
N ASN A 142 7.10 0.81 7.78
CA ASN A 142 6.29 1.02 6.58
C ASN A 142 5.77 2.47 6.49
N GLY A 143 5.31 3.03 7.60
CA GLY A 143 4.89 4.44 7.67
C GLY A 143 6.02 5.38 7.29
N LEU A 144 7.22 5.18 7.84
CA LEU A 144 8.41 5.96 7.49
C LEU A 144 8.82 5.76 6.03
N CYS A 145 8.69 4.54 5.50
CA CYS A 145 9.02 4.23 4.11
C CYS A 145 8.02 4.76 3.07
N ALA A 146 6.79 5.03 3.49
CA ALA A 146 5.68 5.42 2.62
C ALA A 146 5.98 6.62 1.70
N PRO A 147 6.62 7.72 2.15
CA PRO A 147 6.86 8.88 1.30
C PRO A 147 7.77 8.56 0.09
N TRP A 148 8.78 7.71 0.27
CA TRP A 148 9.68 7.33 -0.84
C TRP A 148 8.97 6.44 -1.85
N VAL A 149 8.16 5.48 -1.40
CA VAL A 149 7.35 4.64 -2.30
C VAL A 149 6.29 5.48 -3.02
N ALA A 150 5.63 6.42 -2.32
CA ALA A 150 4.67 7.33 -2.92
C ALA A 150 5.31 8.24 -3.98
N ALA A 151 6.55 8.70 -3.75
CA ALA A 151 7.33 9.44 -4.74
C ALA A 151 7.64 8.59 -5.98
N GLY A 152 8.03 7.32 -5.80
CA GLY A 152 8.25 6.38 -6.90
C GLY A 152 6.99 6.14 -7.74
N VAL A 153 5.86 5.84 -7.08
CA VAL A 153 4.55 5.69 -7.75
C VAL A 153 4.14 6.99 -8.46
N ARG A 154 4.50 8.16 -7.92
CA ARG A 154 4.29 9.44 -8.58
C ARG A 154 5.07 9.60 -9.87
N LEU A 155 6.37 9.33 -9.83
CA LEU A 155 7.22 9.42 -11.01
C LEU A 155 6.72 8.50 -12.12
N LEU A 156 6.30 7.29 -11.78
CA LEU A 156 5.68 6.38 -12.75
C LEU A 156 4.38 6.91 -13.33
N GLY A 157 3.50 7.50 -12.52
CA GLY A 157 2.26 8.10 -13.01
C GLY A 157 2.53 9.21 -14.03
N VAL A 158 3.53 10.06 -13.76
CA VAL A 158 3.98 11.10 -14.69
C VAL A 158 4.51 10.47 -15.99
N TRP A 159 5.39 9.48 -15.87
CA TRP A 159 5.99 8.81 -17.03
C TRP A 159 4.98 8.04 -17.89
N ALA A 160 3.94 7.53 -17.24
CA ALA A 160 2.85 6.83 -17.88
C ALA A 160 1.88 7.77 -18.64
N GLY A 161 2.07 9.09 -18.57
CA GLY A 161 1.20 10.09 -19.20
C GLY A 161 -0.12 10.28 -18.45
N ASP A 162 -0.08 10.35 -17.13
CA ASP A 162 -1.24 10.63 -16.27
C ASP A 162 -1.30 12.15 -15.95
N GLU A 163 -1.52 12.97 -16.98
CA GLU A 163 -1.62 14.43 -16.85
C GLU A 163 -2.91 14.89 -16.13
N ASP A 164 -3.93 14.03 -16.09
CA ASP A 164 -5.26 14.33 -15.52
C ASP A 164 -5.25 14.54 -13.98
N GLY A 165 -4.18 14.15 -13.29
CA GLY A 165 -4.06 14.24 -11.84
C GLY A 165 -3.55 15.58 -11.29
N VAL A 166 -2.91 16.41 -12.13
CA VAL A 166 -2.26 17.66 -11.72
C VAL A 166 -3.20 18.87 -11.87
N SER A 167 -4.18 18.81 -12.78
CA SER A 167 -4.98 19.98 -13.20
C SER A 167 -6.16 20.39 -12.29
N ARG A 168 -6.24 19.89 -11.05
CA ARG A 168 -7.24 20.38 -10.08
C ARG A 168 -6.62 20.64 -8.69
N ALA A 169 -5.58 21.46 -8.64
CA ALA A 169 -5.58 22.46 -7.58
C ALA A 169 -6.79 23.34 -7.87
N LEU A 170 -7.77 23.36 -6.96
CA LEU A 170 -8.97 24.19 -7.08
C LEU A 170 -8.53 25.58 -7.55
N PRO A 171 -9.07 26.12 -8.66
CA PRO A 171 -8.91 27.54 -8.89
C PRO A 171 -9.53 28.20 -7.66
N ILE A 172 -8.68 28.80 -6.82
CA ILE A 172 -9.13 29.76 -5.83
C ILE A 172 -9.72 30.85 -6.70
N GLU A 173 -11.02 30.78 -6.92
CA GLU A 173 -11.78 31.79 -7.61
C GLU A 173 -11.67 33.02 -6.72
N SER A 174 -10.64 33.82 -7.00
CA SER A 174 -10.44 35.12 -6.39
C SER A 174 -11.59 35.98 -6.91
N SER A 175 -12.74 35.86 -6.25
CA SER A 175 -13.87 36.76 -6.38
C SER A 175 -13.43 38.13 -5.88
N ARG A 176 -12.65 38.83 -6.70
CA ARG A 176 -12.55 40.28 -6.64
C ARG A 176 -13.88 40.77 -7.16
N ARG A 177 -14.80 41.07 -6.23
CA ARG A 177 -15.96 41.90 -6.55
C ARG A 177 -15.43 43.28 -6.94
N PRO A 178 -15.78 43.83 -8.12
CA PRO A 178 -15.64 45.25 -8.35
C PRO A 178 -16.59 46.02 -7.42
N VAL A 179 -16.08 47.17 -6.97
CA VAL A 179 -16.67 48.14 -6.03
C VAL A 179 -18.02 48.66 -6.51
#